data_AF-A0A2D6MHF6-F1
#
_entry.id   AF-A0A2D6MHF6-F1
#
_cell.length_a   1.000
_cell.length_b   1.000
_cell.length_c   1.000
_cell.angle_alpha   90.00
_cell.angle_beta   90.00
_cell.angle_gamma   90.00
#
_symmetry.space_group_name_H-M   'P 1'
#
loop_
_entity.id
_entity.type
_entity.pdbx_description
1 polymer ?
#
loop_
_entity_poly.entity_id
_entity_poly.type
_entity_poly.pdbx_seq_one_letter_code
_entity_poly.pdbx_strand_id
1 'polypeptide(L)'
;MVGVFLMCISMVSMINGDAHKKERINTCTQVGQAALESGESPALLIAMAWHESRFRDVKSGKGALGPLQVIPGYWCPSGESEDCDLIQAGVTALQAYKEQYSDLEEVLCHYNAGNVCYSSSYTYAKKIIRLAKRLDANYSLDEALYNYR
;
A
#
# COMPACT_ATOMS: atom_id res chain seq x y z
N MET A 1 12.06 -7.91 -8.62
CA MET A 1 12.16 -6.45 -8.91
C MET A 1 11.45 -6.03 -10.19
N VAL A 2 11.67 -6.68 -11.36
CA VAL A 2 11.05 -6.25 -12.64
C VAL A 2 9.52 -6.15 -12.58
N GLY A 3 8.84 -7.12 -11.96
CA GLY A 3 7.37 -7.10 -11.87
C GLY A 3 6.80 -5.97 -10.99
N VAL A 4 7.49 -5.56 -9.91
CA VAL A 4 7.05 -4.40 -9.09
C VAL A 4 7.07 -3.13 -9.92
N PHE A 5 8.14 -2.93 -10.69
CA PHE A 5 8.27 -1.74 -11.53
C PHE A 5 7.18 -1.67 -12.62
N LEU A 6 6.84 -2.81 -13.25
CA LEU A 6 5.76 -2.90 -14.24
C LEU A 6 4.37 -2.63 -13.62
N MET A 7 4.10 -3.16 -12.42
CA MET A 7 2.88 -2.81 -11.67
C MET A 7 2.80 -1.31 -11.42
N CYS A 8 3.91 -0.68 -11.02
CA CYS A 8 3.92 0.76 -10.76
C CYS A 8 3.72 1.61 -12.01
N ILE A 9 4.33 1.25 -13.14
CA ILE A 9 4.09 1.95 -14.42
C ILE A 9 2.63 1.84 -14.83
N SER A 10 2.04 0.64 -14.76
CA SER A 10 0.64 0.43 -15.16
C SER A 10 -0.31 1.23 -14.29
N MET A 11 -0.13 1.19 -12.96
CA MET A 11 -0.93 1.95 -12.00
C MET A 11 -0.83 3.45 -12.20
N VAL A 12 0.37 4.00 -12.32
CA VAL A 12 0.56 5.44 -12.47
C VAL A 12 0.07 5.94 -13.84
N SER A 13 0.13 5.10 -14.89
CA SER A 13 -0.38 5.47 -16.21
C SER A 13 -1.91 5.65 -16.25
N MET A 14 -2.64 5.16 -15.24
CA MET A 14 -4.07 5.42 -15.07
C MET A 14 -4.37 6.83 -14.53
N ILE A 15 -3.36 7.59 -14.09
CA ILE A 15 -3.50 8.97 -13.62
C ILE A 15 -3.25 9.93 -14.80
N ASN A 16 -4.32 10.41 -15.41
CA ASN A 16 -4.23 11.33 -16.55
C ASN A 16 -3.65 12.70 -16.12
N GLY A 17 -2.71 13.22 -16.92
CA GLY A 17 -2.15 14.57 -16.73
C GLY A 17 -1.30 14.76 -15.48
N ASP A 18 -0.75 13.68 -14.90
CA ASP A 18 -0.03 13.74 -13.63
C ASP A 18 1.36 14.38 -13.74
N ALA A 19 1.51 15.58 -13.18
CA ALA A 19 2.80 16.27 -13.06
C ALA A 19 3.80 15.53 -12.14
N HIS A 20 3.30 14.65 -11.26
CA HIS A 20 4.10 13.90 -10.28
C HIS A 20 4.45 12.48 -10.74
N LYS A 21 4.33 12.18 -12.04
CA LYS A 21 4.45 10.80 -12.56
C LYS A 21 5.71 10.07 -12.08
N LYS A 22 6.86 10.74 -12.15
CA LYS A 22 8.15 10.18 -11.73
C LYS A 22 8.20 9.90 -10.23
N GLU A 23 7.73 10.84 -9.42
CA GLU A 23 7.65 10.72 -7.97
C GLU A 23 6.78 9.52 -7.58
N ARG A 24 5.57 9.41 -8.15
CA ARG A 24 4.66 8.30 -7.86
C ARG A 24 5.20 6.94 -8.27
N ILE A 25 5.89 6.84 -9.41
CA ILE A 25 6.54 5.57 -9.81
C ILE A 25 7.61 5.19 -8.79
N ASN A 26 8.41 6.16 -8.33
CA ASN A 26 9.44 5.91 -7.32
C ASN A 26 8.80 5.46 -5.99
N THR A 27 7.84 6.21 -5.48
CA THR A 27 7.13 5.88 -4.23
C THR A 27 6.43 4.53 -4.31
N CYS A 28 5.75 4.23 -5.42
CA CYS A 28 5.14 2.93 -5.65
C CYS A 28 6.19 1.80 -5.63
N THR A 29 7.35 2.02 -6.25
CA THR A 29 8.43 1.04 -6.28
C THR A 29 9.00 0.81 -4.89
N GLN A 30 9.19 1.86 -4.10
CA GLN A 30 9.63 1.77 -2.70
C GLN A 30 8.63 0.99 -1.84
N VAL A 31 7.33 1.26 -1.99
CA VAL A 31 6.27 0.48 -1.30
C VAL A 31 6.29 -0.99 -1.69
N GLY A 32 6.41 -1.29 -2.99
CA GLY A 32 6.47 -2.68 -3.47
C GLY A 32 7.75 -3.40 -3.00
N GLN A 33 8.87 -2.68 -2.89
CA GLN A 33 10.13 -3.23 -2.38
C GLN A 33 10.05 -3.52 -0.87
N ALA A 34 9.52 -2.58 -0.07
CA ALA A 34 9.29 -2.78 1.35
C ALA A 34 8.35 -3.98 1.63
N ALA A 35 7.36 -4.19 0.75
CA ALA A 35 6.51 -5.38 0.79
C ALA A 35 7.33 -6.67 0.64
N LEU A 36 8.16 -6.77 -0.41
CA LEU A 36 9.01 -7.93 -0.64
C LEU A 36 9.96 -8.20 0.54
N GLU A 37 10.60 -7.16 1.06
CA GLU A 37 11.56 -7.26 2.17
C GLU A 37 10.90 -7.71 3.48
N SER A 38 9.62 -7.37 3.66
CA SER A 38 8.85 -7.74 4.86
C SER A 38 8.04 -9.03 4.70
N GLY A 39 8.23 -9.78 3.61
CA GLY A 39 7.47 -11.01 3.32
C GLY A 39 5.99 -10.76 3.00
N GLU A 40 5.65 -9.54 2.64
CA GLU A 40 4.30 -9.09 2.31
C GLU A 40 4.02 -9.11 0.80
N SER A 41 2.73 -9.17 0.43
CA SER A 41 2.34 -9.12 -0.98
C SER A 41 2.58 -7.72 -1.56
N PRO A 42 3.41 -7.56 -2.61
CA PRO A 42 3.60 -6.26 -3.26
C PRO A 42 2.31 -5.75 -3.89
N ALA A 43 1.50 -6.65 -4.46
CA ALA A 43 0.21 -6.32 -5.04
C ALA A 43 -0.74 -5.71 -3.99
N LEU A 44 -0.74 -6.23 -2.76
CA LEU A 44 -1.55 -5.70 -1.66
C LEU A 44 -1.08 -4.30 -1.24
N LEU A 45 0.21 -4.12 -0.95
CA LEU A 45 0.75 -2.84 -0.48
C LEU A 45 0.69 -1.74 -1.55
N ILE A 46 0.93 -2.08 -2.82
CA ILE A 46 0.74 -1.15 -3.94
C ILE A 46 -0.74 -0.76 -4.06
N ALA A 47 -1.67 -1.71 -3.90
CA ALA A 47 -3.10 -1.41 -3.91
C ALA A 47 -3.51 -0.50 -2.73
N MET A 48 -2.96 -0.73 -1.53
CA MET A 48 -3.16 0.14 -0.37
C MET A 48 -2.64 1.55 -0.67
N ALA A 49 -1.38 1.70 -1.07
CA ALA A 49 -0.78 3.01 -1.36
C ALA A 49 -1.50 3.77 -2.49
N TRP A 50 -2.01 3.04 -3.49
CA TRP A 50 -2.91 3.63 -4.49
C TRP A 50 -4.13 4.23 -3.82
N HIS A 51 -4.86 3.45 -3.02
CA HIS A 51 -6.11 3.88 -2.39
C HIS A 51 -5.93 5.01 -1.37
N GLU A 52 -4.83 4.98 -0.62
CA GLU A 52 -4.52 5.93 0.46
C GLU A 52 -4.08 7.30 -0.05
N SER A 53 -3.14 7.34 -1.00
CA SER A 53 -2.49 8.59 -1.39
C SER A 53 -2.28 8.75 -2.89
N ARG A 54 -2.62 7.72 -3.67
CA ARG A 54 -2.16 7.58 -5.06
C ARG A 54 -0.63 7.68 -5.16
N PHE A 55 0.08 7.05 -4.22
CA PHE A 55 1.55 7.05 -4.12
C PHE A 55 2.20 8.41 -3.85
N ARG A 56 1.47 9.34 -3.24
CA ARG A 56 2.06 10.63 -2.84
C ARG A 56 2.44 10.62 -1.38
N ASP A 57 3.51 11.34 -1.08
CA ASP A 57 3.82 11.71 0.29
C ASP A 57 2.99 12.94 0.67
N VAL A 58 1.85 12.72 1.33
CA VAL A 58 0.88 13.77 1.69
C VAL A 58 0.37 13.59 3.11
N LYS A 59 -0.03 14.71 3.72
CA LYS A 59 -0.72 14.75 5.00
C LYS A 59 -2.24 14.85 4.81
N SER A 60 -3.00 13.97 5.44
CA SER A 60 -4.46 14.11 5.52
C SER A 60 -4.87 15.14 6.57
N GLY A 61 -6.13 15.60 6.50
CA GLY A 61 -6.71 16.49 7.52
C GLY A 61 -6.78 15.87 8.93
N LYS A 62 -6.63 14.54 9.05
CA LYS A 62 -6.59 13.82 10.34
C LYS A 62 -5.17 13.51 10.82
N GLY A 63 -4.15 13.98 10.12
CA GLY A 63 -2.75 13.81 10.52
C GLY A 63 -2.08 12.52 10.04
N ALA A 64 -2.75 11.72 9.21
CA ALA A 64 -2.11 10.59 8.54
C ALA A 64 -1.10 11.07 7.47
N LEU A 65 0.04 10.39 7.32
CA LEU A 65 1.19 10.82 6.52
C LEU A 65 1.68 9.73 5.56
N GLY A 66 2.35 10.14 4.49
CA GLY A 66 3.04 9.22 3.60
C GLY A 66 2.13 8.44 2.66
N PRO A 67 2.71 7.56 1.84
CA PRO A 67 1.99 6.86 0.80
C PRO A 67 0.96 5.86 1.33
N LEU A 68 1.19 5.33 2.52
CA LEU A 68 0.31 4.39 3.22
C LEU A 68 -0.56 5.05 4.30
N GLN A 69 -0.56 6.39 4.39
CA GLN A 69 -1.37 7.19 5.32
C GLN A 69 -1.27 6.69 6.77
N VAL A 70 -0.04 6.62 7.27
CA VAL A 70 0.29 6.22 8.64
C VAL A 70 -0.01 7.36 9.61
N ILE A 71 -0.60 7.04 10.76
CA ILE A 71 -0.74 7.99 11.88
C ILE A 71 0.49 7.84 12.80
N PRO A 72 1.38 8.85 12.89
CA PRO A 72 2.65 8.70 13.61
C PRO A 72 2.51 8.29 15.08
N GLY A 73 1.53 8.86 15.79
CA GLY A 73 1.29 8.55 17.21
C GLY A 73 0.95 7.08 17.50
N TYR A 74 0.64 6.28 16.48
CA TYR A 74 0.37 4.85 16.64
C TYR A 74 1.50 3.94 16.13
N TRP A 75 2.24 4.38 15.11
CA TRP A 75 3.10 3.48 14.33
C TRP A 75 4.54 3.97 14.18
N CYS A 76 4.85 5.19 14.61
CA CYS A 76 6.22 5.72 14.59
C CYS A 76 6.89 5.56 15.96
N PRO A 77 8.19 5.25 16.03
CA PRO A 77 8.89 4.97 17.30
C PRO A 77 8.82 6.09 18.35
N SER A 78 8.89 7.35 17.91
CA SER A 78 8.79 8.54 18.78
C SER A 78 7.37 9.07 18.91
N GLY A 79 6.40 8.47 18.22
CA GLY A 79 5.07 9.04 18.02
C GLY A 79 5.02 10.20 17.02
N GLU A 80 6.17 10.61 16.46
CA GLU A 80 6.32 11.72 15.52
C GLU A 80 6.94 11.25 14.20
N SER A 81 6.85 12.10 13.17
CA SER A 81 7.27 11.72 11.80
C SER A 81 8.73 12.00 11.48
N GLU A 82 9.46 12.83 12.24
CA GLU A 82 10.82 13.26 11.86
C GLU A 82 11.80 12.09 11.65
N ASP A 83 11.69 11.05 12.49
CA ASP A 83 12.58 9.87 12.46
C ASP A 83 11.85 8.59 12.03
N CYS A 84 10.72 8.74 11.33
CA CYS A 84 9.85 7.63 10.97
C CYS A 84 9.93 7.29 9.49
N ASP A 85 10.33 6.06 9.17
CA ASP A 85 10.06 5.51 7.84
C ASP A 85 8.57 5.21 7.70
N LEU A 86 7.84 6.13 7.06
CA LEU A 86 6.40 6.04 6.90
C LEU A 86 5.94 4.87 6.02
N ILE A 87 6.82 4.34 5.15
CA ILE A 87 6.49 3.12 4.38
C ILE A 87 6.59 1.92 5.31
N GLN A 88 7.70 1.78 6.02
CA GLN A 88 7.90 0.65 6.93
C GLN A 88 6.89 0.67 8.08
N ALA A 89 6.54 1.85 8.61
CA ALA A 89 5.50 1.99 9.62
C ALA A 89 4.13 1.50 9.12
N GLY A 90 3.79 1.75 7.85
CA GLY A 90 2.56 1.24 7.24
C GLY A 90 2.59 -0.28 7.05
N VAL A 91 3.74 -0.85 6.72
CA VAL A 91 3.94 -2.31 6.67
C VAL A 91 3.76 -2.93 8.06
N THR A 92 4.40 -2.37 9.09
CA THR A 92 4.27 -2.80 10.48
C THR A 92 2.81 -2.72 10.95
N ALA A 93 2.10 -1.65 10.61
CA ALA A 93 0.68 -1.50 10.92
C ALA A 93 -0.16 -2.61 10.30
N LEU A 94 0.05 -2.93 9.02
CA LEU A 94 -0.64 -4.03 8.36
C LEU A 94 -0.37 -5.37 9.04
N GLN A 95 0.89 -5.67 9.37
CA GLN A 95 1.28 -6.91 10.04
C GLN A 95 0.63 -7.05 11.41
N ALA A 96 0.62 -5.98 12.21
CA ALA A 96 -0.04 -5.96 13.51
C ALA A 96 -1.55 -6.24 13.43
N TYR A 97 -2.23 -5.77 12.38
CA TYR A 97 -3.64 -6.11 12.15
C TYR A 97 -3.83 -7.55 11.67
N LYS A 98 -2.92 -8.10 10.86
CA LYS A 98 -2.95 -9.52 10.46
C LYS A 98 -2.73 -10.48 11.62
N GLU A 99 -1.98 -10.07 12.63
CA GLU A 99 -1.84 -10.86 13.87
C GLU A 99 -3.15 -10.91 14.67
N GLN A 100 -3.98 -9.87 14.58
CA GLN A 100 -5.25 -9.76 15.31
C GLN A 100 -6.43 -10.37 14.54
N TYR A 101 -6.42 -10.30 13.21
CA TYR A 101 -7.54 -10.66 12.35
C TYR A 101 -7.09 -11.61 11.23
N SER A 102 -7.83 -12.70 11.03
CA SER A 102 -7.54 -13.71 10.01
C SER A 102 -8.15 -13.40 8.64
N ASP A 103 -9.22 -12.62 8.60
CA ASP A 103 -9.87 -12.21 7.36
C ASP A 103 -9.25 -10.91 6.83
N LEU A 104 -8.84 -10.89 5.56
CA LEU A 104 -8.17 -9.73 4.97
C LEU A 104 -9.10 -8.52 4.84
N GLU A 105 -10.41 -8.72 4.71
CA GLU A 105 -11.37 -7.62 4.70
C GLU A 105 -11.43 -6.94 6.08
N GLU A 106 -11.44 -7.72 7.16
CA GLU A 106 -11.33 -7.23 8.54
C GLU A 106 -10.01 -6.49 8.78
N VAL A 107 -8.87 -7.08 8.38
CA VAL A 107 -7.54 -6.45 8.50
C VAL A 107 -7.52 -5.06 7.87
N LEU A 108 -7.97 -4.94 6.62
CA LEU A 108 -7.96 -3.68 5.89
C LEU A 108 -9.03 -2.70 6.41
N CYS A 109 -10.13 -3.23 6.94
CA CYS A 109 -11.14 -2.41 7.59
C CYS A 109 -10.57 -1.72 8.83
N HIS A 110 -9.88 -2.48 9.69
CA HIS A 110 -9.23 -1.97 10.89
C HIS A 110 -8.02 -1.08 10.57
N TYR A 111 -7.26 -1.37 9.52
CA TYR A 111 -6.21 -0.46 9.02
C TYR A 111 -6.77 0.94 8.71
N ASN A 112 -7.94 1.01 8.10
CA ASN A 112 -8.57 2.28 7.72
C ASN A 112 -9.26 3.01 8.88
N ALA A 113 -9.84 2.28 9.84
CA ALA A 113 -10.79 2.84 10.80
C ALA A 113 -10.38 2.69 12.28
N GLY A 114 -9.27 2.00 12.57
CA GLY A 114 -8.90 1.64 13.93
C GLY A 114 -9.90 0.65 14.53
N ASN A 115 -10.26 0.81 15.80
CA ASN A 115 -11.01 -0.21 16.57
C ASN A 115 -12.45 -0.47 16.12
N VAL A 116 -13.07 0.44 15.35
CA VAL A 116 -14.47 0.32 14.93
C VAL A 116 -14.59 0.43 13.43
N CYS A 117 -15.09 -0.64 12.83
CA CYS A 117 -15.33 -0.75 11.40
C CYS A 117 -16.71 -0.24 10.99
N TYR A 118 -16.76 0.51 9.88
CA TYR A 118 -18.00 1.03 9.30
C TYR A 118 -18.23 0.45 7.90
N SER A 119 -19.44 0.57 7.36
CA SER A 119 -19.75 0.12 5.99
C SER A 119 -18.83 0.74 4.92
N SER A 120 -18.39 1.99 5.14
CA SER A 120 -17.39 2.66 4.30
C SER A 120 -16.00 2.00 4.38
N SER A 121 -15.59 1.53 5.57
CA SER A 121 -14.33 0.84 5.82
C SER A 121 -14.27 -0.52 5.11
N TYR A 122 -15.36 -1.30 5.16
CA TYR A 122 -15.48 -2.53 4.36
C TYR A 122 -15.50 -2.25 2.86
N THR A 123 -16.14 -1.15 2.43
CA THR A 123 -16.12 -0.73 1.02
C THR A 123 -14.70 -0.37 0.57
N TYR A 124 -13.92 0.28 1.42
CA TYR A 124 -12.49 0.54 1.22
C TYR A 124 -11.70 -0.76 1.09
N ALA A 125 -11.86 -1.70 2.04
CA ALA A 125 -11.18 -2.99 2.05
C ALA A 125 -11.45 -3.79 0.75
N LYS A 126 -12.71 -3.88 0.33
CA LYS A 126 -13.11 -4.56 -0.92
C LYS A 126 -12.46 -3.94 -2.16
N LYS A 127 -12.30 -2.61 -2.20
CA LYS A 127 -11.65 -1.95 -3.34
C LYS A 127 -10.17 -2.32 -3.43
N ILE A 128 -9.47 -2.33 -2.29
CA ILE A 128 -8.06 -2.76 -2.22
C ILE A 128 -7.92 -4.23 -2.60
N ILE A 129 -8.71 -5.13 -2.02
CA ILE A 129 -8.64 -6.57 -2.33
C ILE A 129 -8.87 -6.83 -3.82
N ARG A 130 -9.85 -6.17 -4.43
CA ARG A 130 -10.12 -6.30 -5.87
C ARG A 130 -8.95 -5.81 -6.72
N LEU A 131 -8.34 -4.69 -6.34
CA LEU A 131 -7.19 -4.15 -7.05
C LEU A 131 -5.96 -5.05 -6.88
N ALA A 132 -5.67 -5.49 -5.65
CA ALA A 132 -4.58 -6.41 -5.34
C ALA A 132 -4.68 -7.70 -6.16
N LYS A 133 -5.87 -8.33 -6.22
CA LYS A 133 -6.09 -9.53 -7.03
C LYS A 133 -5.81 -9.31 -8.53
N ARG A 134 -6.10 -8.12 -9.07
CA ARG A 134 -5.80 -7.79 -10.47
C ARG A 134 -4.30 -7.60 -10.69
N LEU A 135 -3.62 -6.95 -9.76
CA LEU A 135 -2.19 -6.73 -9.80
C LEU A 135 -1.42 -8.06 -9.68
N ASP A 136 -1.85 -8.93 -8.77
CA ASP A 136 -1.23 -10.23 -8.51
C ASP A 136 -1.34 -11.18 -9.71
N ALA A 137 -2.49 -11.19 -10.38
CA ALA A 137 -2.69 -11.93 -11.62
C ALA A 137 -1.74 -11.46 -12.73
N ASN A 138 -1.54 -10.14 -12.87
CA ASN A 138 -0.61 -9.59 -13.85
C ASN A 138 0.85 -9.89 -13.49
N TYR A 139 1.20 -9.77 -12.21
CA TYR A 139 2.55 -10.03 -11.70
C TYR A 139 2.96 -11.49 -11.91
N SER A 140 2.06 -12.43 -11.62
CA SER A 140 2.31 -13.88 -11.80
C SER A 140 2.54 -14.25 -13.28
N LEU A 141 1.85 -13.56 -14.20
CA LEU A 141 2.07 -13.73 -15.64
C LEU A 141 3.43 -13.18 -16.08
N ASP A 142 3.84 -12.03 -15.56
CA ASP A 142 5.13 -11.42 -15.87
C ASP A 142 6.30 -12.29 -15.38
N GLU A 143 6.22 -12.85 -14.16
CA GLU A 143 7.24 -13.78 -13.67
C GLU A 143 7.31 -15.06 -14.50
N ALA A 144 6.17 -15.63 -14.88
CA ALA A 144 6.13 -16.82 -15.72
C ALA A 144 6.78 -16.56 -17.10
N LEU A 145 6.53 -15.40 -17.70
CA LEU A 145 7.13 -15.01 -18.99
C LEU A 145 8.63 -14.72 -18.89
N TYR A 146 9.08 -14.15 -17.78
CA TYR A 146 10.50 -13.88 -17.54
C TYR A 146 11.29 -15.17 -17.33
N ASN A 147 10.75 -16.11 -16.55
CA ASN A 147 11.41 -17.39 -16.25
C ASN A 147 11.41 -18.38 -17.43
N TYR A 148 10.67 -18.08 -18.51
CA TYR A 148 10.66 -18.87 -19.74
C TYR A 148 11.74 -18.45 -20.75
N ARG A 149 12.49 -17.37 -20.47
CA ARG A 149 13.59 -16.87 -21.32
C ARG A 149 14.94 -17.21 -20.72
#